data_AF-A0A099RZX6-F1
#
_entry.id   AF-A0A099RZX6-F1
#
_cell.length_a   1.000
_cell.length_b   1.000
_cell.length_c   1.000
_cell.angle_alpha   90.00
_cell.angle_beta   90.00
_cell.angle_gamma   90.00
#
_symmetry.space_group_name_H-M   'P 1'
#
loop_
_entity.id
_entity.type
_entity.pdbx_description
1 polymer ?
#
loop_
_entity_poly.entity_id
_entity_poly.type
_entity_poly.pdbx_seq_one_letter_code
_entity_poly.pdbx_strand_id
1 'polypeptide(L)'
;MDELIQKVVEFRDSRNWGQFHNPKDLAISLSIEASELLENFQWKTSDESVTANFDRIQDELADVLIYALLLSNELNINPQQAIIEKMKKNGEKYPVEKAYGSNKKYNEL
;
A
#
# COMPACT_ATOMS: atom_id res chain seq x y z
N MET A 1 10.23 -7.57 8.32
CA MET A 1 9.07 -6.66 8.33
C MET A 1 9.00 -5.93 9.67
N ASP A 2 9.14 -6.65 10.78
CA ASP A 2 9.09 -6.10 12.13
C ASP A 2 10.07 -4.94 12.38
N GLU A 3 11.33 -5.06 11.94
CA GLU A 3 12.32 -3.98 12.06
C GLU A 3 11.89 -2.68 11.34
N LEU A 4 11.25 -2.81 10.17
CA LEU A 4 10.79 -1.65 9.41
C LEU A 4 9.60 -0.98 10.10
N ILE A 5 8.63 -1.77 10.58
CA ILE A 5 7.50 -1.27 11.37
C ILE A 5 8.02 -0.52 12.58
N GLN A 6 8.99 -1.10 13.30
CA GLN A 6 9.59 -0.47 14.47
C GLN A 6 10.22 0.88 14.12
N LYS A 7 11.01 0.98 13.05
CA LYS A 7 11.60 2.28 12.61
C LYS A 7 10.54 3.33 12.30
N VAL A 8 9.45 2.93 11.64
CA VAL A 8 8.33 3.84 11.31
C VAL A 8 7.60 4.30 12.58
N VAL A 9 7.37 3.40 13.52
CA VAL A 9 6.75 3.71 14.82
C VAL A 9 7.63 4.63 15.66
N GLU A 10 8.94 4.34 15.75
CA GLU A 10 9.91 5.20 16.43
C GLU A 10 9.99 6.59 15.81
N PHE A 11 9.92 6.68 14.48
CA PHE A 11 9.87 7.96 13.78
C PHE A 11 8.62 8.78 14.14
N ARG A 12 7.45 8.15 14.22
CA ARG A 12 6.19 8.76 14.68
C ARG A 12 6.30 9.21 16.14
N ASP A 13 6.77 8.32 17.02
CA ASP A 13 6.72 8.52 18.46
C ASP A 13 7.75 9.53 18.95
N SER A 14 8.91 9.62 18.29
CA SER A 14 9.89 10.69 18.54
C SER A 14 9.34 12.10 18.30
N ARG A 15 8.22 12.22 17.58
CA ARG A 15 7.49 13.49 17.34
C ARG A 15 6.21 13.61 18.15
N ASN A 16 5.94 12.65 19.02
CA ASN A 16 4.69 12.55 19.78
C ASN A 16 3.43 12.56 18.88
N TRP A 17 3.54 12.04 17.64
CA TRP A 17 2.45 12.01 16.67
C TRP A 17 1.46 10.88 16.91
N GLY A 18 1.79 9.90 17.76
CA GLY A 18 0.88 8.80 18.13
C GLY A 18 -0.52 9.27 18.56
N GLN A 19 -0.62 10.44 19.20
CA GLN A 19 -1.91 11.03 19.62
C GLN A 19 -2.87 11.39 18.45
N PHE A 20 -2.35 11.57 17.24
CA PHE A 20 -3.14 11.89 16.04
C PHE A 20 -3.41 10.65 15.17
N HIS A 21 -2.74 9.54 15.44
CA HIS A 21 -2.71 8.36 14.57
C HIS A 21 -3.71 7.28 15.02
N ASN A 22 -4.98 7.64 15.18
CA ASN A 22 -6.03 6.63 15.36
C ASN A 22 -6.33 5.91 14.04
N PRO A 23 -6.96 4.71 14.05
CA PRO A 23 -7.17 3.92 12.83
C PRO A 23 -7.92 4.64 11.71
N LYS A 24 -8.89 5.49 12.07
CA LYS A 24 -9.70 6.23 11.09
C LYS A 24 -8.85 7.29 10.39
N ASP A 25 -8.07 8.07 11.14
CA ASP A 25 -7.22 9.12 10.55
C ASP A 25 -6.04 8.52 9.75
N LEU A 26 -5.43 7.43 10.22
CA LEU A 26 -4.41 6.70 9.47
C LEU A 26 -4.92 6.14 8.13
N ALA A 27 -6.16 5.60 8.12
CA ALA A 27 -6.77 5.13 6.88
C ALA A 27 -7.09 6.27 5.90
N ILE A 28 -7.47 7.45 6.42
CA ILE A 28 -7.65 8.66 5.61
C ILE A 28 -6.32 9.09 5.00
N SER A 29 -5.25 9.21 5.81
CA SER A 29 -3.92 9.57 5.32
C SER A 29 -3.43 8.60 4.24
N LEU A 30 -3.56 7.28 4.45
CA LEU A 30 -3.24 6.29 3.43
C LEU A 30 -3.97 6.55 2.10
N SER A 31 -5.26 6.89 2.15
CA SER A 31 -6.03 7.22 0.95
C SER A 31 -5.58 8.52 0.28
N ILE A 32 -5.10 9.50 1.05
CA ILE A 32 -4.56 10.75 0.52
C ILE A 32 -3.26 10.47 -0.23
N GLU A 33 -2.31 9.76 0.38
CA GLU A 33 -1.02 9.44 -0.28
C GLU A 33 -1.22 8.55 -1.52
N ALA A 34 -2.21 7.65 -1.48
CA ALA A 34 -2.57 6.87 -2.66
C ALA A 34 -3.11 7.75 -3.80
N SER A 35 -3.75 8.88 -3.47
CA SER A 35 -4.22 9.85 -4.45
C SER A 35 -3.06 10.72 -4.96
N GLU A 36 -2.11 11.12 -4.10
CA GLU A 36 -0.89 11.83 -4.52
C GLU A 36 -0.03 10.97 -5.45
N LEU A 37 0.08 9.67 -5.16
CA LEU A 37 0.69 8.70 -6.06
C LEU A 37 -0.01 8.67 -7.43
N LEU A 38 -1.35 8.70 -7.47
CA LEU A 38 -2.12 8.71 -8.72
C LEU A 38 -1.92 10.00 -9.52
N GLU A 39 -1.74 11.15 -8.88
CA GLU A 39 -1.51 12.43 -9.57
C GLU A 39 -0.27 12.39 -10.47
N ASN A 40 0.75 11.60 -10.12
CA ASN A 40 1.95 11.43 -10.93
C ASN A 40 1.68 10.84 -12.32
N PHE A 41 0.56 10.15 -12.49
CA PHE A 41 0.14 9.49 -13.74
C PHE A 41 -0.99 10.26 -14.47
N GLN A 42 -1.51 11.33 -13.88
CA GLN A 42 -2.63 12.07 -14.44
C GLN A 42 -2.20 12.79 -15.74
N TRP A 43 -3.05 12.69 -16.79
CA TRP A 43 -2.86 13.36 -18.09
C TRP A 43 -1.62 12.95 -18.91
N LYS A 44 -0.97 11.84 -18.54
CA LYS A 44 0.24 11.31 -19.20
C LYS A 44 0.06 9.83 -19.49
N THR A 45 0.86 9.29 -20.40
CA THR A 45 1.02 7.83 -20.50
C THR A 45 1.84 7.30 -19.32
N SER A 46 1.76 6.00 -19.04
CA SER A 46 2.54 5.38 -17.95
C SER A 46 4.05 5.57 -18.14
N ASP A 47 4.57 5.39 -19.36
CA ASP A 47 6.01 5.49 -19.64
C ASP A 47 6.53 6.94 -19.47
N GLU A 48 5.75 7.93 -19.91
CA GLU A 48 6.07 9.35 -19.70
C GLU A 48 6.07 9.70 -18.21
N SER A 49 5.10 9.19 -17.45
CA SER A 49 4.97 9.42 -16.02
C SER A 49 6.16 8.86 -15.26
N VAL A 50 6.52 7.59 -15.51
CA VAL A 50 7.66 6.93 -14.87
C VAL A 50 8.97 7.64 -15.22
N THR A 51 9.17 8.02 -16.49
CA THR A 51 10.40 8.68 -16.91
C THR A 51 10.56 10.07 -16.30
N ALA A 52 9.47 10.85 -16.21
CA ALA A 52 9.52 12.23 -15.74
C ALA A 52 9.46 12.37 -14.21
N ASN A 53 8.79 11.44 -13.52
CA ASN A 53 8.37 11.59 -12.11
C ASN A 53 8.84 10.43 -11.21
N PHE A 54 9.82 9.61 -11.60
CA PHE A 54 10.20 8.40 -10.86
C PHE A 54 10.47 8.65 -9.37
N ASP A 55 11.28 9.67 -9.03
CA ASP A 55 11.62 9.99 -7.65
C ASP A 55 10.37 10.30 -6.82
N ARG A 56 9.45 11.09 -7.40
CA ARG A 56 8.18 11.41 -6.73
C ARG A 56 7.30 10.17 -6.57
N ILE A 57 7.18 9.34 -7.62
CA ILE A 57 6.45 8.07 -7.53
C ILE A 57 7.00 7.19 -6.40
N GLN A 58 8.32 7.16 -6.24
CA GLN A 58 8.98 6.40 -5.18
C GLN A 58 8.61 6.96 -3.80
N ASP A 59 8.61 8.28 -3.63
CA ASP A 59 8.26 8.95 -2.37
C ASP A 59 6.78 8.70 -2.01
N GLU A 60 5.83 8.97 -2.92
CA GLU A 60 4.40 8.77 -2.64
C GLU A 60 4.07 7.28 -2.37
N LEU A 61 4.73 6.36 -3.07
CA LEU A 61 4.59 4.93 -2.80
C LEU A 61 5.12 4.56 -1.40
N ALA A 62 6.23 5.16 -0.98
CA ALA A 62 6.75 4.97 0.36
C ALA A 62 5.78 5.51 1.41
N ASP A 63 5.15 6.66 1.18
CA ASP A 63 4.18 7.25 2.10
C ASP A 63 2.92 6.38 2.25
N VAL A 64 2.38 5.84 1.15
CA VAL A 64 1.30 4.83 1.20
C VAL A 64 1.68 3.65 2.09
N LEU A 65 2.90 3.13 1.94
CA LEU A 65 3.39 2.00 2.73
C LEU A 65 3.59 2.37 4.20
N ILE A 66 4.12 3.56 4.49
CA ILE A 66 4.33 4.06 5.86
C ILE A 66 3.00 4.11 6.61
N TYR A 67 1.95 4.71 6.02
CA TYR A 67 0.64 4.76 6.67
C TYR A 67 -0.01 3.38 6.79
N ALA A 68 0.19 2.48 5.81
CA ALA A 68 -0.28 1.10 5.92
C ALA A 68 0.39 0.34 7.07
N LEU A 69 1.69 0.54 7.30
CA LEU A 69 2.42 -0.07 8.41
C LEU A 69 2.00 0.53 9.76
N LEU A 70 1.83 1.86 9.85
CA LEU A 70 1.31 2.52 11.04
C LEU A 70 -0.11 2.03 11.39
N LEU A 71 -0.99 1.93 10.39
CA LEU A 71 -2.35 1.41 10.58
C LEU A 71 -2.33 -0.06 11.01
N SER A 72 -1.45 -0.87 10.42
CA SER A 72 -1.28 -2.28 10.82
C SER A 72 -0.83 -2.38 12.27
N ASN A 73 0.15 -1.56 12.69
CA ASN A 73 0.61 -1.51 14.07
C ASN A 73 -0.53 -1.10 15.03
N GLU A 74 -1.27 -0.04 14.72
CA GLU A 74 -2.38 0.44 15.55
C GLU A 74 -3.51 -0.58 15.69
N LEU A 75 -3.77 -1.38 14.65
CA LEU A 75 -4.78 -2.44 14.65
C LEU A 75 -4.26 -3.80 15.12
N ASN A 76 -2.99 -3.92 15.51
CA ASN A 76 -2.32 -5.18 15.85
C ASN A 76 -2.41 -6.24 14.72
N ILE A 77 -2.33 -5.80 13.47
CA ILE A 77 -2.31 -6.65 12.28
C ILE A 77 -0.85 -6.94 11.94
N ASN A 78 -0.52 -8.22 11.72
CA ASN A 78 0.75 -8.60 11.10
C ASN A 78 0.60 -8.48 9.57
N PRO A 79 1.22 -7.47 8.92
CA PRO A 79 1.02 -7.23 7.50
C PRO A 79 1.61 -8.35 6.63
N GLN A 80 2.72 -8.97 7.05
CA GLN A 80 3.33 -10.08 6.31
C GLN A 80 2.39 -11.29 6.26
N GLN A 81 1.82 -11.67 7.41
CA GLN A 81 0.86 -12.77 7.48
C GLN A 81 -0.42 -12.44 6.69
N ALA A 82 -0.94 -11.22 6.82
CA ALA A 82 -2.13 -10.77 6.09
C ALA A 82 -1.94 -10.85 4.56
N ILE A 83 -0.76 -10.47 4.05
CA ILE A 83 -0.40 -10.57 2.63
C ILE A 83 -0.37 -12.04 2.18
N ILE A 84 0.31 -12.92 2.93
CA ILE A 84 0.42 -14.36 2.60
C ILE A 84 -0.97 -15.00 2.50
N GLU A 85 -1.83 -14.74 3.49
CA GLU A 85 -3.19 -15.28 3.50
C GLU A 85 -4.03 -14.72 2.35
N LYS A 86 -3.88 -13.43 2.04
CA LYS A 86 -4.58 -12.80 0.92
C LYS A 86 -4.12 -13.37 -0.42
N MET A 87 -2.83 -13.62 -0.59
CA MET A 87 -2.27 -14.26 -1.79
C MET A 87 -2.84 -15.66 -2.00
N LYS A 88 -2.94 -16.47 -0.93
CA LYS A 88 -3.59 -17.80 -1.01
C LYS A 88 -5.04 -17.68 -1.48
N LYS A 89 -5.84 -16.81 -0.86
CA LYS A 89 -7.24 -16.56 -1.26
C LYS A 89 -7.36 -16.07 -2.70
N ASN A 90 -6.43 -15.22 -3.14
CA ASN A 90 -6.39 -14.73 -4.52
C ASN A 90 -6.02 -15.85 -5.50
N GLY A 91 -5.09 -16.74 -5.16
CA GLY A 91 -4.73 -17.89 -6.00
C GLY A 91 -5.87 -18.89 -6.16
N GLU A 92 -6.64 -19.15 -5.10
CA GLU A 92 -7.86 -19.96 -5.17
C GLU A 92 -8.92 -19.32 -6.08
N LYS A 93 -9.01 -17.99 -6.05
CA LYS A 93 -9.95 -17.20 -6.85
C LYS A 93 -9.52 -17.03 -8.31
N TYR A 94 -8.23 -17.05 -8.59
CA TYR A 94 -7.61 -16.89 -9.91
C TYR A 94 -6.60 -18.03 -10.17
N PRO A 95 -7.06 -19.27 -10.42
CA PRO A 95 -6.15 -20.38 -10.73
C PRO A 95 -5.31 -20.10 -11.98
N VAL A 96 -4.04 -20.51 -11.97
CA VAL A 96 -3.09 -20.22 -13.07
C VAL A 96 -3.63 -20.70 -14.41
N GLU A 97 -4.20 -21.92 -14.48
CA GLU A 97 -4.69 -22.49 -15.75
C GLU A 97 -5.81 -21.66 -16.40
N LYS A 98 -6.54 -20.87 -15.61
CA LYS A 98 -7.68 -20.05 -16.09
C LYS A 98 -7.30 -18.57 -16.24
N ALA A 99 -6.45 -18.07 -15.36
CA ALA A 99 -6.17 -16.64 -15.25
C ALA A 99 -4.91 -16.19 -16.02
N TYR A 100 -4.03 -17.11 -16.44
CA TYR A 100 -2.80 -16.73 -17.12
C TYR A 100 -3.08 -15.95 -18.42
N GLY A 101 -2.50 -14.74 -18.53
CA GLY A 101 -2.70 -13.84 -19.67
C GLY A 101 -4.10 -13.24 -19.79
N SER A 102 -4.98 -13.44 -18.80
CA SER A 102 -6.36 -12.95 -18.80
C SER A 102 -6.53 -11.81 -17.80
N ASN A 103 -7.13 -10.71 -18.25
CA ASN A 103 -7.57 -9.61 -17.38
C ASN A 103 -9.03 -9.77 -16.93
N LYS A 104 -9.70 -10.87 -17.31
CA LYS A 104 -11.07 -11.15 -16.92
C LYS A 104 -11.17 -11.35 -15.41
N LYS A 105 -12.28 -10.90 -14.83
CA LYS A 105 -12.54 -11.15 -13.41
C LYS A 105 -12.85 -12.64 -13.20
N TYR A 106 -12.61 -13.13 -11.99
CA TYR A 106 -12.83 -14.53 -11.62
C TYR A 106 -14.23 -15.10 -11.92
N ASN A 107 -15.25 -14.25 -11.99
CA ASN A 107 -16.62 -14.62 -12.38
C ASN A 107 -16.80 -14.77 -13.91
N GLU A 108 -15.76 -14.48 -14.69
CA GLU A 108 -15.71 -14.50 -16.15
C GLU A 108 -14.56 -15.40 -16.67
N LEU A 109 -13.87 -16.12 -15.78
CA LEU A 109 -12.77 -17.06 -16.06
C LEU A 109 -13.26 -18.48 -16.40
#